data_AF-A0A1X7K4G8-F1
#
_entry.id   AF-A0A1X7K4G8-F1
#
_cell.length_a   1.000
_cell.length_b   1.000
_cell.length_c   1.000
_cell.angle_alpha   90.00
_cell.angle_beta   90.00
_cell.angle_gamma   90.00
#
_symmetry.space_group_name_H-M   'P 1'
#
loop_
_entity.id
_entity.type
_entity.pdbx_description
1 polymer ?
#
loop_
_entity_poly.entity_id
_entity_poly.type
_entity_poly.pdbx_seq_one_letter_code
_entity_poly.pdbx_strand_id
1 'polypeptide(L)'
;MDDFFFGPGVVLITFFIAAAYSIYSFIKAAHLERMAKIEKGIDTNAPSNNNRYLDLKLGLLMVGVAFGLLLAYMLEKAFRIDELVFYPSFMLLFGGSSLIVAFFWVKKIRKNK
;
A
#
# COMPACT_ATOMS: atom_id res chain seq x y z
N MET A 1 37.66 21.81 -6.57
CA MET A 1 37.37 21.72 -5.12
C MET A 1 35.86 21.73 -5.04
N ASP A 2 35.18 20.60 -5.35
CA ASP A 2 33.73 20.62 -5.60
C ASP A 2 32.99 19.38 -5.08
N ASP A 3 33.62 18.59 -4.19
CA ASP A 3 33.08 17.29 -3.75
C ASP A 3 32.34 17.33 -2.39
N PHE A 4 32.00 18.53 -1.88
CA PHE A 4 31.31 18.68 -0.59
C PHE A 4 29.78 18.80 -0.70
N PHE A 5 29.21 18.83 -1.91
CA PHE A 5 27.77 19.04 -2.11
C PHE A 5 26.88 17.78 -1.96
N PHE A 6 27.46 16.57 -1.85
CA PHE A 6 26.71 15.30 -1.69
C PHE A 6 26.85 14.72 -0.27
N GLY A 7 26.54 15.52 0.75
CA GLY A 7 26.34 14.97 2.09
C GLY A 7 25.03 14.16 2.20
N PRO A 8 24.93 13.18 3.12
CA PRO A 8 23.68 12.42 3.35
C PRO A 8 22.47 13.33 3.66
N GLY A 9 22.70 14.55 4.13
CA GLY A 9 21.66 15.55 4.35
C GLY A 9 20.93 16.00 3.07
N VAL A 10 21.62 16.11 1.93
CA VAL A 10 20.98 16.54 0.67
C VAL A 10 20.05 15.46 0.13
N VAL A 11 20.45 14.19 0.27
CA VAL A 11 19.62 13.04 -0.13
C VAL A 11 18.31 13.01 0.67
N LEU A 12 18.37 13.26 1.99
CA LEU A 12 17.18 13.30 2.85
C LEU A 12 16.26 14.47 2.50
N ILE A 13 16.82 15.65 2.23
CA ILE A 13 16.04 16.85 1.87
C ILE A 13 15.35 16.65 0.52
N THR A 14 16.06 16.15 -0.50
CA THR A 14 15.48 15.86 -1.80
C THR A 14 14.37 14.79 -1.71
N PHE A 15 14.57 13.75 -0.90
CA PHE A 15 13.54 12.72 -0.67
C PHE A 15 12.28 13.31 -0.03
N PHE A 16 12.45 14.17 0.98
CA PHE A 16 11.33 14.82 1.66
C PHE A 16 10.54 15.75 0.72
N ILE A 17 11.24 16.53 -0.11
CA ILE A 17 10.62 17.41 -1.11
C ILE A 17 9.88 16.59 -2.15
N ALA A 18 10.48 15.50 -2.66
CA ALA A 18 9.85 14.62 -3.63
C ALA A 18 8.58 13.95 -3.07
N ALA A 19 8.64 13.47 -1.82
CA ALA A 19 7.50 12.87 -1.12
C ALA A 19 6.37 13.91 -0.92
N ALA A 20 6.69 15.09 -0.42
CA ALA A 20 5.73 16.17 -0.23
C ALA A 20 5.08 16.61 -1.56
N TYR A 21 5.87 16.70 -2.63
CA TYR A 21 5.36 17.03 -3.97
C TYR A 21 4.42 15.95 -4.52
N SER A 22 4.78 14.67 -4.36
CA SER A 22 3.93 13.55 -4.75
C SER A 22 2.57 13.59 -4.04
N ILE A 23 2.57 13.78 -2.71
CA ILE A 23 1.36 13.91 -1.90
C ILE A 23 0.52 15.13 -2.33
N TYR A 24 1.16 16.27 -2.53
CA TYR A 24 0.49 17.48 -3.00
C TYR A 24 -0.19 17.28 -4.36
N SER A 25 0.51 16.64 -5.31
CA SER A 25 -0.04 16.36 -6.64
C SER A 25 -1.25 15.41 -6.58
N PHE A 26 -1.20 14.40 -5.70
CA PHE A 26 -2.30 13.45 -5.52
C PHE A 26 -3.54 14.13 -4.94
N ILE A 27 -3.36 14.98 -3.92
CA ILE A 27 -4.43 15.76 -3.32
C ILE A 27 -5.05 16.70 -4.36
N LYS A 28 -4.22 17.42 -5.12
CA LYS A 28 -4.68 18.33 -6.17
C LYS A 28 -5.48 17.61 -7.27
N ALA A 29 -5.02 16.44 -7.70
CA ALA A 29 -5.73 15.61 -8.66
C ALA A 29 -7.10 15.17 -8.12
N ALA A 30 -7.18 14.74 -6.86
CA ALA A 30 -8.44 14.36 -6.23
C ALA A 30 -9.43 15.53 -6.08
N HIS A 31 -8.95 16.74 -5.78
CA HIS A 31 -9.80 17.94 -5.75
C HIS A 31 -10.33 18.31 -7.13
N LEU A 32 -9.50 18.21 -8.17
CA LEU A 32 -9.91 18.51 -9.53
C LEU A 32 -10.96 17.50 -10.03
N GLU A 33 -10.77 16.21 -9.73
CA GLU A 33 -11.76 15.17 -10.02
C GLU A 33 -13.10 15.40 -9.31
N ARG A 34 -13.07 15.90 -8.06
CA ARG A 34 -14.29 16.22 -7.31
C ARG A 34 -15.04 17.41 -7.92
N MET A 35 -14.34 18.47 -8.32
CA MET A 35 -14.97 19.63 -8.97
C MET A 35 -15.56 19.27 -10.34
N ALA A 36 -14.84 18.50 -11.15
CA ALA A 36 -15.35 18.05 -12.45
C ALA A 36 -16.61 17.18 -12.34
N LYS A 37 -16.79 16.45 -11.22
CA LYS A 37 -18.01 15.67 -10.95
C LYS A 37 -19.20 16.56 -10.57
N ILE A 38 -18.95 17.63 -9.81
CA ILE A 38 -19.97 18.65 -9.46
C ILE A 38 -20.42 19.39 -10.72
N GLU A 39 -19.50 19.83 -11.57
CA GLU A 39 -19.80 20.55 -12.82
C GLU A 39 -20.59 19.70 -13.82
N LYS A 40 -20.39 18.37 -13.82
CA LYS A 40 -21.15 17.43 -14.65
C LYS A 40 -22.50 17.00 -14.06
N GLY A 41 -22.92 17.58 -12.93
CA GLY A 41 -24.20 17.28 -12.28
C GLY A 41 -24.29 15.85 -11.72
N ILE A 42 -23.16 15.17 -11.53
CA ILE A 42 -23.11 13.83 -10.92
C ILE A 42 -23.09 14.04 -9.41
N ASP A 43 -24.15 13.59 -8.72
CA ASP A 43 -24.29 13.68 -7.28
C ASP A 43 -23.06 13.10 -6.56
N THR A 44 -22.25 13.98 -5.98
CA THR A 44 -20.99 13.65 -5.29
C THR A 44 -21.23 13.04 -3.91
N ASN A 45 -22.48 13.01 -3.44
CA ASN A 45 -22.88 12.35 -2.19
C ASN A 45 -23.07 10.83 -2.33
N ALA A 46 -22.96 10.27 -3.54
CA ALA A 46 -22.90 8.82 -3.68
C ALA A 46 -21.60 8.32 -3.01
N PRO A 47 -21.66 7.57 -1.89
CA PRO A 47 -20.47 7.08 -1.22
C PRO A 47 -19.70 6.24 -2.23
N SER A 48 -18.46 6.64 -2.54
CA SER A 48 -17.66 5.92 -3.52
C SER A 48 -17.64 4.45 -3.11
N ASN A 49 -18.22 3.59 -3.94
CA ASN A 49 -18.40 2.17 -3.62
C ASN A 49 -17.05 1.45 -3.45
N ASN A 50 -15.94 2.15 -3.73
CA ASN A 50 -14.57 1.76 -3.50
C ASN A 50 -14.19 1.69 -2.01
N ASN A 51 -14.76 2.55 -1.16
CA ASN A 51 -14.40 2.62 0.26
C ASN A 51 -14.99 1.46 1.08
N ARG A 52 -16.08 0.84 0.60
CA ARG A 52 -16.82 -0.22 1.30
C ARG A 52 -16.02 -1.51 1.52
N TYR A 53 -14.93 -1.71 0.80
CA TYR A 53 -14.13 -2.93 0.87
C TYR A 53 -12.71 -2.70 1.41
N LEU A 54 -12.41 -1.50 1.91
CA LEU A 54 -11.10 -1.20 2.50
C LEU A 54 -10.86 -2.05 3.75
N ASP A 55 -11.87 -2.17 4.61
CA ASP A 55 -11.78 -2.98 5.83
C ASP A 55 -11.50 -4.45 5.52
N LEU A 56 -12.14 -4.98 4.46
CA LEU A 56 -11.92 -6.36 4.02
C LEU A 56 -10.50 -6.55 3.45
N LYS A 57 -9.99 -5.58 2.68
CA LYS A 57 -8.63 -5.62 2.13
C LYS A 57 -7.57 -5.52 3.23
N LEU A 58 -7.76 -4.61 4.20
CA LEU A 58 -6.86 -4.45 5.35
C LEU A 58 -6.90 -5.67 6.27
N GLY A 59 -8.08 -6.24 6.51
CA GLY A 59 -8.23 -7.47 7.28
C GLY A 59 -7.47 -8.64 6.65
N LEU A 60 -7.65 -8.88 5.34
CA LEU A 60 -6.92 -9.95 4.66
C LEU A 60 -5.40 -9.68 4.64
N LEU A 61 -4.97 -8.43 4.45
CA LEU A 61 -3.55 -8.07 4.53
C LEU A 61 -2.96 -8.42 5.91
N MET A 62 -3.63 -8.03 7.00
CA MET A 62 -3.21 -8.35 8.37
C MET A 62 -3.09 -9.86 8.60
N VAL A 63 -4.06 -10.65 8.12
CA VAL A 63 -4.02 -12.11 8.21
C VAL A 63 -2.84 -12.69 7.41
N GLY A 64 -2.61 -12.20 6.19
CA GLY A 64 -1.50 -12.65 5.35
C GLY A 64 -0.13 -12.35 5.97
N VAL A 65 0.03 -11.16 6.54
CA VAL A 65 1.24 -10.74 7.26
C VAL A 65 1.48 -11.63 8.49
N ALA A 66 0.45 -11.85 9.31
CA ALA A 66 0.56 -12.71 10.49
C ALA A 66 0.94 -14.15 10.11
N PHE A 67 0.31 -14.70 9.06
CA PHE A 67 0.60 -16.04 8.58
C PHE A 67 2.02 -16.16 7.99
N GLY A 68 2.46 -15.14 7.25
CA GLY A 68 3.82 -15.07 6.71
C GLY A 68 4.89 -15.00 7.79
N LEU A 69 4.67 -14.23 8.86
CA LEU A 69 5.55 -14.16 10.02
C LEU A 69 5.65 -15.49 10.77
N LEU A 70 4.52 -16.18 10.96
CA LEU A 70 4.47 -17.48 11.64
C LEU A 70 5.25 -18.53 10.83
N LEU A 71 5.04 -18.57 9.50
CA LEU A 71 5.80 -19.45 8.62
C LEU A 71 7.29 -19.12 8.57
N ALA A 72 7.65 -17.83 8.55
CA ALA A 72 9.03 -17.38 8.56
C ALA A 72 9.77 -17.91 9.81
N TYR A 73 9.17 -17.74 10.99
CA TYR A 73 9.72 -18.24 12.26
C TYR A 73 9.89 -19.77 12.28
N MET A 74 8.93 -20.51 11.71
CA MET A 74 9.01 -21.96 11.65
C MET A 74 10.15 -22.43 10.72
N LEU A 75 10.32 -21.78 9.56
CA LEU A 75 11.37 -22.12 8.59
C LEU A 75 12.76 -21.69 9.05
N GLU A 76 12.87 -20.55 9.73
CA GLU A 76 14.12 -20.07 10.31
C GLU A 76 14.72 -21.11 11.26
N LYS A 77 13.90 -21.66 12.17
CA LYS A 77 14.30 -22.73 13.08
C LYS A 77 14.72 -24.01 12.37
N ALA A 78 14.13 -24.32 11.22
CA ALA A 78 14.43 -25.54 10.47
C ALA A 78 15.72 -25.43 9.64
N PHE A 79 16.00 -24.26 9.04
CA PHE A 79 17.09 -24.11 8.08
C PHE A 79 18.29 -23.28 8.58
N ARG A 80 18.25 -22.67 9.78
CA ARG A 80 19.33 -21.81 10.33
C ARG A 80 19.79 -20.74 9.32
N ILE A 81 18.83 -20.11 8.64
CA ILE A 81 19.08 -19.08 7.62
C ILE A 81 19.11 -17.70 8.27
N ASP A 82 19.82 -16.77 7.62
CA ASP A 82 19.92 -15.37 7.99
C ASP A 82 18.53 -14.69 8.15
N GLU A 83 18.22 -14.33 9.40
CA GLU A 83 16.91 -13.79 9.82
C GLU A 83 16.60 -12.46 9.10
N LEU A 84 17.61 -11.65 8.83
CA LEU A 84 17.44 -10.27 8.38
C LEU A 84 16.70 -10.16 7.04
N VAL A 85 16.88 -11.13 6.16
CA VAL A 85 16.28 -11.13 4.82
C VAL A 85 15.02 -11.98 4.78
N PHE A 86 14.96 -13.04 5.59
CA PHE A 86 13.90 -14.02 5.52
C PHE A 86 12.56 -13.47 6.04
N TYR A 87 12.59 -12.77 7.18
CA TYR A 87 11.40 -12.14 7.77
C TYR A 87 10.70 -11.15 6.83
N PRO A 88 11.38 -10.10 6.32
CA PRO A 88 10.73 -9.14 5.42
C PRO A 88 10.28 -9.80 4.13
N SER A 89 11.04 -10.79 3.61
CA SER A 89 10.67 -11.51 2.38
C SER A 89 9.36 -12.29 2.54
N PHE A 90 9.22 -13.08 3.60
CA PHE A 90 7.99 -13.86 3.85
C PHE A 90 6.81 -12.96 4.20
N MET A 91 7.03 -11.90 4.98
CA MET A 91 5.99 -10.91 5.30
C MET A 91 5.42 -10.26 4.03
N LEU A 92 6.29 -9.85 3.10
CA LEU A 92 5.89 -9.17 1.86
C LEU A 92 5.28 -10.15 0.85
N LEU A 93 5.80 -11.38 0.76
CA LEU A 93 5.26 -12.43 -0.10
C LEU A 93 3.85 -12.81 0.34
N PHE A 94 3.67 -13.21 1.59
CA PHE A 94 2.36 -13.63 2.10
C PHE A 94 1.39 -12.45 2.23
N GLY A 95 1.86 -11.28 2.68
CA GLY A 95 1.06 -10.06 2.71
C GLY A 95 0.57 -9.65 1.32
N GLY A 96 1.44 -9.70 0.31
CA GLY A 96 1.09 -9.42 -1.08
C GLY A 96 0.12 -10.44 -1.67
N SER A 97 0.36 -11.73 -1.45
CA SER A 97 -0.51 -12.82 -1.92
C SER A 97 -1.93 -12.69 -1.34
N SER A 98 -2.05 -12.33 -0.06
CA SER A 98 -3.35 -12.13 0.58
C SER A 98 -4.12 -10.94 -0.03
N LEU A 99 -3.43 -9.87 -0.40
CA LEU A 99 -4.09 -8.73 -1.05
C LEU A 99 -4.63 -9.08 -2.45
N ILE A 100 -3.94 -9.96 -3.19
CA ILE A 100 -4.43 -10.50 -4.46
C ILE A 100 -5.71 -11.32 -4.22
N VAL A 101 -5.71 -12.20 -3.21
CA VAL A 101 -6.89 -12.98 -2.82
C VAL A 101 -8.05 -12.05 -2.42
N ALA A 102 -7.78 -10.98 -1.67
CA ALA A 102 -8.77 -9.98 -1.29
C ALA A 102 -9.42 -9.31 -2.51
N PHE A 103 -8.62 -9.00 -3.54
CA PHE A 103 -9.14 -8.44 -4.79
C PHE A 103 -10.12 -9.39 -5.49
N PHE A 104 -9.78 -10.68 -5.59
CA PHE A 104 -10.67 -11.69 -6.17
C PHE A 104 -11.96 -11.85 -5.35
N TRP A 105 -11.86 -11.83 -4.02
CA TRP A 105 -13.02 -11.95 -3.13
C TRP A 105 -13.98 -10.76 -3.29
N VAL A 106 -13.45 -9.54 -3.29
CA VAL A 106 -14.23 -8.31 -3.53
C VAL A 106 -14.86 -8.34 -4.93
N LYS A 107 -14.12 -8.78 -5.95
CA LYS A 107 -14.65 -8.93 -7.32
C LYS A 107 -15.82 -9.92 -7.36
N LYS A 108 -15.74 -11.02 -6.60
CA LYS A 108 -16.82 -12.01 -6.49
C LYS A 108 -18.05 -11.43 -5.78
N ILE A 109 -17.86 -10.72 -4.66
CA ILE A 109 -18.96 -10.07 -3.92
C ILE A 109 -19.67 -9.04 -4.81
N ARG A 110 -18.92 -8.26 -5.61
CA ARG A 110 -19.49 -7.28 -6.54
C ARG A 110 -20.29 -7.92 -7.68
N LYS A 111 -19.92 -9.12 -8.14
CA LYS A 111 -20.62 -9.84 -9.22
C LYS A 111 -21.96 -10.43 -8.77
N ASN A 112 -22.10 -10.74 -7.48
CA ASN A 112 -23.32 -11.29 -6.88
C ASN A 112 -24.28 -10.21 -6.35
N LYS A 113 -24.07 -8.94 -6.71
CA LYS A 113 -24.93 -7.80 -6.41
C LYS A 113 -25.48 -7.23 -7.71
#